data_AF-A0A0G1CBA8-F1
#
_entry.id   AF-A0A0G1CBA8-F1
#
_cell.length_a   1.000
_cell.length_b   1.000
_cell.length_c   1.000
_cell.angle_alpha   90.00
_cell.angle_beta   90.00
_cell.angle_gamma   90.00
#
_symmetry.space_group_name_H-M   'P 1'
#
loop_
_entity.id
_entity.type
_entity.pdbx_description
1 polymer ?
#
loop_
_entity_poly.entity_id
_entity_poly.type
_entity_poly.pdbx_seq_one_letter_code
_entity_poly.pdbx_strand_id
1 'polypeptide(L)'
;MKIKIGKNDNLSEGEYELTNPNKLQNAIGNLSYGGSDREKLIEYDRIAGRVVKDGAILPPQSLWKLEQAHSNKPIDQFTEEELLTVIRRAENTDIPGSLYQRANKELEIRCQIESSRISKLWYKKPIGIIIISVIATLIAAYLVFRFGWNR
;
A
#
# COMPACT_ATOMS: atom_id res chain seq x y z
N MET A 1 -20.71 10.02 -7.71
CA MET A 1 -20.05 9.47 -8.93
C MET A 1 -20.82 8.24 -9.35
N LYS A 2 -21.10 8.07 -10.66
CA LYS A 2 -21.76 6.88 -11.19
C LYS A 2 -20.74 6.02 -11.93
N ILE A 3 -20.78 4.72 -11.69
CA ILE A 3 -19.87 3.72 -12.24
C ILE A 3 -20.73 2.64 -12.88
N LYS A 4 -20.51 2.37 -14.16
CA LYS A 4 -21.16 1.26 -14.86
C LYS A 4 -20.21 0.09 -14.91
N ILE A 5 -20.62 -1.02 -14.30
CA ILE A 5 -19.87 -2.27 -14.36
C ILE A 5 -20.58 -3.18 -15.35
N GLY A 6 -19.88 -3.54 -16.42
CA GLY A 6 -20.34 -4.56 -17.37
C GLY A 6 -20.23 -5.96 -16.77
N LYS A 7 -20.61 -6.97 -17.56
CA LYS A 7 -20.52 -8.37 -17.14
C LYS A 7 -19.08 -8.73 -16.76
N ASN A 8 -18.88 -9.13 -15.51
CA ASN A 8 -17.62 -9.61 -14.95
C ASN A 8 -17.93 -10.78 -14.00
N ASP A 9 -17.00 -11.70 -13.83
CA ASP A 9 -17.19 -12.91 -13.01
C ASP A 9 -17.36 -12.61 -11.51
N ASN A 10 -16.93 -11.43 -11.05
CA ASN A 10 -16.79 -11.12 -9.62
C ASN A 10 -17.74 -10.01 -9.11
N LEU A 11 -18.43 -9.31 -10.00
CA LEU A 11 -19.39 -8.26 -9.65
C LEU A 11 -20.62 -8.35 -10.53
N SER A 12 -21.78 -8.16 -9.91
CA SER A 12 -23.03 -8.12 -10.67
C SER A 12 -23.07 -6.90 -11.61
N GLU A 13 -23.50 -7.11 -12.84
CA GLU A 13 -23.73 -6.05 -13.82
C GLU A 13 -24.75 -5.03 -13.28
N GLY A 14 -24.52 -3.75 -13.58
CA GLY A 14 -25.43 -2.66 -13.18
C GLY A 14 -24.76 -1.29 -13.04
N GLU A 15 -25.57 -0.29 -12.71
CA GLU A 15 -25.10 1.05 -12.38
C GLU A 15 -24.93 1.20 -10.87
N TYR A 16 -23.71 1.56 -10.47
CA TYR A 16 -23.33 1.80 -9.08
C TYR A 16 -23.14 3.29 -8.86
N GLU A 17 -23.78 3.83 -7.84
CA GLU A 17 -23.67 5.21 -7.43
C GLU A 17 -22.96 5.33 -6.09
N LEU A 18 -21.89 6.14 -6.09
CA LEU A 18 -21.09 6.49 -4.93
C LEU A 18 -21.52 7.87 -4.44
N THR A 19 -22.12 7.93 -3.25
CA THR A 19 -22.87 9.10 -2.76
C THR A 19 -22.06 10.04 -1.86
N ASN A 20 -21.03 9.56 -1.17
CA ASN A 20 -20.17 10.35 -0.27
C ASN A 20 -18.84 10.74 -0.95
N PRO A 21 -18.59 12.02 -1.24
CA PRO A 21 -17.39 12.49 -1.94
C PRO A 21 -16.11 12.42 -1.11
N ASN A 22 -16.16 12.66 0.21
CA ASN A 22 -14.97 12.58 1.07
C ASN A 22 -14.42 11.16 1.11
N LYS A 23 -15.33 10.18 1.24
CA LYS A 23 -14.96 8.77 1.16
C LYS A 23 -14.45 8.40 -0.23
N LEU A 24 -15.02 8.97 -1.29
CA LEU A 24 -14.57 8.72 -2.65
C LEU A 24 -13.13 9.20 -2.86
N GLN A 25 -12.80 10.39 -2.35
CA GLN A 25 -11.45 10.92 -2.41
C GLN A 25 -10.46 10.06 -1.61
N ASN A 26 -10.85 9.60 -0.42
CA ASN A 26 -10.02 8.67 0.36
C ASN A 26 -9.83 7.33 -0.36
N ALA A 27 -10.88 6.80 -0.99
CA ALA A 27 -10.79 5.56 -1.76
C ALA A 27 -9.84 5.74 -2.95
N ILE A 28 -9.97 6.84 -3.71
CA ILE A 28 -9.07 7.15 -4.84
C ILE A 28 -7.63 7.35 -4.36
N GLY A 29 -7.42 8.01 -3.23
CA GLY A 29 -6.09 8.24 -2.66
C GLY A 29 -5.39 6.96 -2.18
N ASN A 30 -6.14 5.91 -1.86
CA ASN A 30 -5.59 4.61 -1.49
C ASN A 30 -5.23 3.73 -2.70
N LEU A 31 -5.71 4.06 -3.90
CA LEU A 31 -5.41 3.32 -5.12
C LEU A 31 -4.07 3.78 -5.69
N SER A 32 -3.23 2.82 -6.11
CA SER A 32 -2.07 3.15 -6.95
C SER A 32 -2.55 3.73 -8.30
N TYR A 33 -1.74 4.62 -8.87
CA TYR A 33 -2.06 5.49 -10.02
C TYR A 33 -2.96 4.83 -11.08
N GLY A 34 -4.15 5.41 -11.33
CA GLY A 34 -5.02 5.00 -12.45
C GLY A 34 -5.98 3.85 -12.20
N GLY A 35 -6.25 3.49 -10.93
CA GLY A 35 -7.21 2.42 -10.58
C GLY A 35 -8.52 2.48 -11.37
N SER A 36 -8.94 1.33 -11.87
CA SER A 36 -10.16 1.13 -12.66
C SER A 36 -11.41 1.55 -11.87
N ASP A 37 -12.51 1.85 -12.56
CA ASP A 37 -13.75 2.21 -11.87
C ASP A 37 -14.28 1.07 -10.98
N ARG A 38 -14.00 -0.18 -11.34
CA ARG A 38 -14.21 -1.35 -10.49
C ARG A 38 -13.46 -1.25 -9.16
N GLU A 39 -12.17 -0.92 -9.21
CA GLU A 39 -11.34 -0.83 -8.00
C GLU A 39 -11.77 0.35 -7.13
N LYS A 40 -12.13 1.49 -7.73
CA LYS A 40 -12.73 2.61 -7.01
C LYS A 40 -13.99 2.19 -6.27
N LEU A 41 -14.86 1.42 -6.91
CA LEU A 41 -16.10 0.92 -6.31
C LEU A 41 -15.82 -0.01 -5.12
N ILE A 42 -14.91 -0.98 -5.28
CA ILE A 42 -14.57 -1.95 -4.23
C ILE A 42 -13.86 -1.27 -3.05
N GLU A 43 -12.89 -0.40 -3.33
CA GLU A 43 -12.15 0.32 -2.29
C GLU A 43 -13.05 1.29 -1.52
N TYR A 44 -13.98 1.92 -2.23
CA TYR A 44 -15.01 2.75 -1.62
C TYR A 44 -15.94 1.96 -0.70
N ASP A 45 -16.38 0.77 -1.10
CA ASP A 45 -17.17 -0.12 -0.26
C ASP A 45 -16.36 -0.63 0.95
N ARG A 46 -15.07 -0.92 0.77
CA ARG A 46 -14.15 -1.36 1.84
C ARG A 46 -14.10 -0.36 3.00
N ILE A 47 -14.04 0.94 2.72
CA ILE A 47 -14.06 2.02 3.73
C ILE A 47 -15.49 2.37 4.22
N ALA A 48 -16.43 1.44 4.05
CA ALA A 48 -17.85 1.57 4.38
C ALA A 48 -18.51 2.79 3.69
N GLY A 49 -18.14 3.04 2.44
CA GLY A 49 -18.82 4.00 1.59
C GLY A 49 -20.24 3.55 1.28
N ARG A 50 -21.18 4.51 1.14
CA ARG A 50 -22.56 4.19 0.81
C ARG A 50 -22.70 3.99 -0.69
N VAL A 51 -22.82 2.72 -1.09
CA VAL A 51 -23.01 2.30 -2.48
C VAL A 51 -24.49 2.05 -2.75
N VAL A 52 -25.00 2.60 -3.85
CA VAL A 52 -26.35 2.33 -4.34
C VAL A 52 -26.21 1.61 -5.68
N LYS A 53 -26.85 0.46 -5.83
CA LYS A 53 -26.90 -0.30 -7.07
C LYS A 53 -28.32 -0.29 -7.62
N ASP A 54 -28.51 0.21 -8.83
CA ASP A 54 -29.82 0.23 -9.51
C ASP A 54 -30.97 0.80 -8.63
N GLY A 55 -30.65 1.80 -7.79
CA GLY A 55 -31.60 2.42 -6.85
C GLY A 55 -31.71 1.75 -5.48
N ALA A 56 -31.14 0.56 -5.27
CA ALA A 56 -31.10 -0.13 -3.98
C ALA A 56 -29.79 0.16 -3.23
N ILE A 57 -29.88 0.48 -1.93
CA ILE A 57 -28.70 0.67 -1.10
C ILE A 57 -28.09 -0.69 -0.78
N LEU A 58 -26.81 -0.87 -1.07
CA LEU A 58 -26.11 -2.09 -0.71
C LEU A 58 -25.71 -2.08 0.77
N PRO A 59 -25.68 -3.26 1.42
CA PRO A 59 -25.09 -3.39 2.74
C PRO A 59 -23.62 -2.93 2.74
N PRO A 60 -23.13 -2.35 3.83
CA PRO A 60 -21.74 -1.91 3.90
C PRO A 60 -20.79 -3.10 3.73
N GLN A 61 -19.72 -2.90 2.95
CA GLN A 61 -18.67 -3.89 2.69
C GLN A 61 -19.16 -5.15 1.95
N SER A 62 -20.34 -5.12 1.31
CA SER A 62 -20.85 -6.30 0.58
C SER A 62 -20.00 -6.67 -0.63
N LEU A 63 -19.54 -5.67 -1.39
CA LEU A 63 -18.70 -5.86 -2.58
C LEU A 63 -17.29 -6.28 -2.16
N TRP A 64 -16.77 -5.69 -1.09
CA TRP A 64 -15.49 -6.09 -0.51
C TRP A 64 -15.48 -7.55 -0.03
N LYS A 65 -16.57 -8.02 0.59
CA LYS A 65 -16.70 -9.43 1.01
C LYS A 65 -16.75 -10.40 -0.16
N LEU A 66 -17.46 -10.04 -1.23
CA LEU A 66 -17.47 -10.84 -2.46
C LEU A 66 -16.06 -10.94 -3.04
N GLU A 67 -15.36 -9.82 -3.15
CA GLU A 67 -13.97 -9.77 -3.61
C GLU A 67 -13.03 -10.64 -2.74
N GLN A 68 -13.22 -10.64 -1.42
CA GLN A 68 -12.47 -11.51 -0.51
C GLN A 68 -12.80 -12.99 -0.72
N ALA A 69 -14.07 -13.35 -0.97
CA ALA A 69 -14.48 -14.72 -1.21
C ALA A 69 -13.87 -15.30 -2.51
N HIS A 70 -13.64 -14.45 -3.50
CA HIS A 70 -12.92 -14.83 -4.73
C HIS A 70 -11.40 -14.96 -4.53
N SER A 71 -10.85 -14.49 -3.40
CA SER A 71 -9.43 -14.62 -3.08
C SER A 71 -9.17 -15.94 -2.34
N ASN A 72 -8.84 -17.01 -3.08
CA ASN A 72 -8.68 -18.37 -2.56
C ASN A 72 -7.56 -18.59 -1.52
N LYS A 73 -6.61 -17.64 -1.37
CA LYS A 73 -5.54 -17.70 -0.36
C LYS A 73 -5.36 -16.35 0.33
N PRO A 74 -5.14 -16.29 1.66
CA PRO A 74 -4.73 -15.07 2.33
C PRO A 74 -3.34 -14.63 1.83
N ILE A 75 -3.18 -13.34 1.53
CA ILE A 75 -1.97 -12.78 0.90
C ILE A 75 -0.69 -13.06 1.72
N ASP A 76 -0.84 -13.16 3.03
CA ASP A 76 0.21 -13.39 4.03
C ASP A 76 0.90 -14.75 3.85
N GLN A 77 0.25 -15.69 3.15
CA GLN A 77 0.79 -17.03 2.86
C GLN A 77 1.49 -17.11 1.50
N PHE A 78 1.52 -16.03 0.71
CA PHE A 78 2.18 -16.04 -0.60
C PHE A 78 3.70 -15.95 -0.43
N THR A 79 4.43 -16.75 -1.22
CA THR A 79 5.88 -16.56 -1.36
C THR A 79 6.19 -15.28 -2.13
N GLU A 80 7.43 -14.80 -2.06
CA GLU A 80 7.84 -13.60 -2.78
C GLU A 80 7.69 -13.76 -4.31
N GLU A 81 7.98 -14.95 -4.83
CA GLU A 81 7.79 -15.29 -6.25
C GLU A 81 6.31 -15.31 -6.64
N GLU A 82 5.43 -15.82 -5.77
CA GLU A 82 3.98 -15.80 -5.99
C GLU A 82 3.43 -14.37 -5.97
N LEU A 83 3.89 -13.51 -5.05
CA LEU A 83 3.54 -12.09 -5.00
C LEU A 83 3.96 -11.37 -6.29
N LEU A 84 5.20 -11.57 -6.73
CA LEU A 84 5.71 -11.00 -7.99
C LEU A 84 4.96 -11.53 -9.21
N THR A 85 4.55 -12.80 -9.19
CA THR A 85 3.75 -13.40 -10.27
C THR A 85 2.36 -12.80 -10.32
N VAL A 86 1.72 -12.55 -9.18
CA VAL A 86 0.45 -11.84 -9.09
C VAL A 86 0.58 -10.41 -9.62
N ILE A 87 1.64 -9.69 -9.23
CA ILE A 87 1.91 -8.32 -9.70
C ILE A 87 2.12 -8.29 -11.22
N ARG A 88 2.96 -9.18 -11.76
CA ARG A 88 3.20 -9.30 -13.21
C ARG A 88 1.97 -9.72 -14.01
N ARG A 89 1.14 -10.61 -13.44
CA ARG A 89 -0.08 -11.04 -14.09
C ARG A 89 -1.16 -9.96 -14.04
N ALA A 90 -1.18 -9.09 -13.04
CA ALA A 90 -2.14 -7.98 -13.01
C ALA A 90 -1.91 -6.98 -14.16
N GLU A 91 -0.70 -6.92 -14.71
CA GLU A 91 -0.40 -6.12 -15.91
C GLU A 91 -0.98 -6.73 -17.20
N ASN A 92 -1.30 -8.04 -17.22
CA ASN A 92 -1.64 -8.77 -18.45
C ASN A 92 -2.93 -9.62 -18.39
N THR A 93 -3.50 -9.83 -17.20
CA THR A 93 -4.66 -10.71 -16.95
C THR A 93 -5.57 -10.11 -15.89
N ASP A 94 -6.87 -10.41 -15.99
CA ASP A 94 -7.95 -9.87 -15.16
C ASP A 94 -7.91 -10.47 -13.73
N ILE A 95 -6.91 -10.05 -12.96
CA ILE A 95 -6.77 -10.40 -11.54
C ILE A 95 -7.66 -9.47 -10.72
N PRO A 96 -8.31 -9.96 -9.64
CA PRO A 96 -8.97 -9.09 -8.67
C PRO A 96 -8.04 -7.96 -8.22
N GLY A 97 -8.37 -6.70 -8.49
CA GLY A 97 -7.52 -5.55 -8.17
C GLY A 97 -7.17 -5.46 -6.67
N SER A 98 -8.04 -5.96 -5.80
CA SER A 98 -7.77 -6.14 -4.37
C SER A 98 -6.58 -7.08 -4.09
N LEU A 99 -6.44 -8.16 -4.86
CA LEU A 99 -5.36 -9.14 -4.72
C LEU A 99 -4.04 -8.54 -5.20
N TYR A 100 -4.07 -7.77 -6.30
CA TYR A 100 -2.93 -6.98 -6.75
C TYR A 100 -2.47 -5.97 -5.69
N GLN A 101 -3.38 -5.15 -5.16
CA GLN A 101 -3.05 -4.14 -4.15
C GLN A 101 -2.51 -4.77 -2.86
N ARG A 102 -3.12 -5.88 -2.42
CA ARG A 102 -2.63 -6.64 -1.28
C ARG A 102 -1.24 -7.20 -1.56
N ALA A 103 -1.01 -7.75 -2.74
CA ALA A 103 0.30 -8.29 -3.12
C ALA A 103 1.38 -7.21 -3.12
N ASN A 104 1.08 -6.06 -3.73
CA ASN A 104 2.01 -4.94 -3.82
C ASN A 104 2.34 -4.36 -2.44
N LYS A 105 1.31 -4.18 -1.60
CA LYS A 105 1.48 -3.70 -0.22
C LYS A 105 2.27 -4.67 0.66
N GLU A 106 2.01 -5.97 0.53
CA GLU A 106 2.77 -7.00 1.25
C GLU A 106 4.25 -7.00 0.84
N LEU A 107 4.52 -6.85 -0.46
CA LEU A 107 5.88 -6.75 -0.98
C LEU A 107 6.60 -5.48 -0.48
N GLU A 108 5.90 -4.34 -0.44
CA GLU A 108 6.41 -3.08 0.13
C GLU A 108 6.75 -3.25 1.62
N ILE A 109 5.87 -3.87 2.41
CA ILE A 109 6.10 -4.14 3.83
C ILE A 109 7.33 -5.03 4.01
N ARG A 110 7.47 -6.11 3.23
CA ARG A 110 8.62 -7.01 3.30
C ARG A 110 9.92 -6.27 2.97
N CYS A 111 9.92 -5.44 1.93
CA CYS A 111 11.07 -4.62 1.54
C CYS A 111 11.43 -3.59 2.63
N GLN A 112 10.42 -2.96 3.26
CA GLN A 112 10.63 -2.01 4.35
C GLN A 112 11.19 -2.71 5.61
N ILE A 113 10.72 -3.92 5.92
CA ILE A 113 11.26 -4.72 7.03
C ILE A 113 12.72 -5.07 6.75
N GLU A 114 13.06 -5.51 5.53
CA GLU A 114 14.43 -5.90 5.19
C GLU A 114 15.40 -4.72 5.21
N SER A 115 15.00 -3.57 4.65
CA SER A 115 15.80 -2.32 4.76
C SER A 115 15.97 -1.84 6.20
N SER A 116 14.94 -1.98 7.04
CA SER A 116 15.04 -1.68 8.48
C SER A 116 15.98 -2.64 9.24
N ARG A 117 16.09 -3.90 8.81
CA ARG A 117 17.04 -4.87 9.36
C ARG A 117 18.48 -4.53 8.97
N ILE A 118 18.71 -4.21 7.69
CA ILE A 118 20.03 -3.85 7.16
C ILE A 118 20.57 -2.59 7.86
N SER A 119 19.72 -1.57 8.04
CA SER A 119 20.11 -0.35 8.78
C SER A 119 20.44 -0.64 10.25
N LYS A 120 19.64 -1.45 10.96
CA LYS A 120 19.97 -1.90 12.33
C LYS A 120 21.28 -2.68 12.41
N LEU A 121 21.59 -3.51 11.42
CA LEU A 121 22.86 -4.24 11.33
C LEU A 121 24.07 -3.31 11.16
N TRP A 122 23.92 -2.23 10.39
CA TRP A 122 24.97 -1.23 10.20
C TRP A 122 25.36 -0.53 11.52
N TYR A 123 24.38 -0.13 12.33
CA TYR A 123 24.62 0.49 13.64
C TYR A 123 25.25 -0.46 14.67
N LYS A 124 25.09 -1.78 14.52
CA LYS A 124 25.71 -2.77 15.40
C LYS A 124 27.17 -3.10 15.06
N LYS A 125 27.66 -2.74 13.88
CA LYS A 125 29.07 -2.99 13.52
C LYS A 125 29.98 -1.97 14.22
N PRO A 126 31.13 -2.38 14.78
CA PRO A 126 32.05 -1.48 15.50
C PRO A 126 32.55 -0.31 14.64
N ILE A 127 32.53 -0.46 13.31
CA ILE A 127 32.94 0.56 12.33
C ILE A 127 32.06 1.81 12.41
N GLY A 128 30.74 1.68 12.61
CA GLY A 128 29.83 2.83 12.72
C GLY A 128 30.12 3.68 13.96
N ILE A 129 30.41 3.02 15.09
CA ILE A 129 30.75 3.67 16.36
C ILE A 129 32.12 4.38 16.24
N ILE A 130 33.10 3.74 15.58
CA ILE A 130 34.42 4.33 15.35
C ILE A 130 34.32 5.62 14.52
N ILE A 131 33.53 5.62 13.42
CA ILE A 131 33.37 6.81 12.57
C ILE A 131 32.73 7.97 13.33
N ILE A 132 31.69 7.71 14.13
CA ILE A 132 31.02 8.74 14.94
C ILE A 132 31.99 9.31 15.98
N SER A 133 32.79 8.45 16.63
CA SER A 133 33.83 8.89 17.58
C SER A 133 34.88 9.79 16.93
N VAL A 134 35.35 9.45 15.73
CA VAL A 134 36.35 10.25 15.00
C VAL A 134 35.77 11.62 14.63
N ILE A 135 34.53 11.67 14.14
CA ILE A 135 33.86 12.93 13.78
C ILE A 135 33.68 13.82 15.02
N ALA A 136 33.22 13.25 16.15
CA ALA A 136 33.07 14.00 17.39
C ALA A 136 34.41 14.57 17.91
N THR A 137 35.50 13.79 17.78
CA THR A 137 36.83 14.21 18.19
C THR A 137 37.37 15.35 17.30
N LEU A 138 37.13 15.28 15.98
CA LEU A 138 37.50 16.34 15.04
C LEU A 138 36.71 17.64 15.29
N ILE A 139 35.41 17.54 15.60
CA ILE A 139 34.59 18.72 15.94
C ILE A 139 35.09 19.36 17.25
N ALA A 140 35.39 18.56 18.26
CA ALA A 140 35.94 19.07 19.53
C ALA A 140 37.29 19.76 19.31
N ALA A 141 38.20 19.14 18.56
CA ALA A 141 39.50 19.73 18.22
C ALA A 141 39.35 21.04 17.44
N TYR A 142 38.43 21.09 16.47
CA TYR A 142 38.13 22.28 15.70
C TYR A 142 37.59 23.43 16.57
N LEU A 143 36.68 23.12 17.50
CA LEU A 143 36.12 24.12 18.42
C LEU A 143 37.19 24.63 19.39
N VAL A 144 38.05 23.77 19.92
CA VAL A 144 39.18 24.16 20.77
C VAL A 144 40.17 25.03 20.00
N PHE A 145 40.50 24.68 18.76
CA PHE A 145 41.39 25.48 17.92
C PHE A 145 40.78 26.84 17.57
N ARG A 146 39.48 26.90 17.29
CA ARG A 146 38.79 28.13 16.86
C ARG A 146 38.44 29.08 18.00
N PHE A 147 38.15 28.58 19.20
CA PHE A 147 37.78 29.40 20.37
C PHE A 147 38.88 29.52 21.43
N GLY A 148 39.81 28.58 21.49
CA GLY A 148 40.92 28.59 22.45
C GLY A 148 42.08 29.52 22.07
N TRP A 149 42.17 29.95 20.81
CA TRP A 149 43.24 30.85 20.35
C TRP A 149 42.92 32.36 20.56
N ASN A 150 41.68 32.70 20.89
CA ASN A 150 41.25 34.10 21.09
C ASN A 150 41.34 34.58 22.54
N ARG A 151 42.27 34.03 23.34
CA ARG A 151 42.51 34.46 24.72
C ARG A 151 43.97 34.83 24.95
#